data_AF-A0A9K3GXS3-F1
#
_entry.id   AF-A0A9K3GXS3-F1
#
_cell.length_a   1.000
_cell.length_b   1.000
_cell.length_c   1.000
_cell.angle_alpha   90.00
_cell.angle_beta   90.00
_cell.angle_gamma   90.00
#
_symmetry.space_group_name_H-M   'P 1'
#
loop_
_entity.id
_entity.type
_entity.pdbx_description
1 polymer ?
#
loop_
_entity_poly.entity_id
_entity_poly.type
_entity_poly.pdbx_seq_one_letter_code
_entity_poly.pdbx_strand_id
1 'polypeptide(L)'
;MLNLLIHRKNLTYLHLDYNFNLKPVKTLTTKVRKKSRFGNAFHLCREILRLTKLVDANIQYRLGNVDAFQLADGLQYAFSHVGQLTGMYRYKYRLMTDSNVQRFEAFNLLPV
;
A
#
# COMPACT_ATOMS: atom_id res chain seq x y z
N MET A 1 -6.87 -9.43 9.02
CA MET A 1 -8.32 -9.28 8.72
C MET A 1 -8.67 -9.44 7.23
N LEU A 2 -7.98 -8.79 6.28
CA LEU A 2 -8.33 -8.88 4.85
C LEU A 2 -8.35 -10.32 4.30
N ASN A 3 -7.45 -11.20 4.76
CA ASN A 3 -7.43 -12.59 4.33
C ASN A 3 -8.73 -13.34 4.69
N LEU A 4 -9.29 -13.08 5.89
CA LEU A 4 -10.56 -13.65 6.32
C LEU A 4 -11.73 -13.22 5.41
N LEU A 5 -11.69 -12.00 4.85
CA LEU A 5 -12.70 -11.53 3.90
C LEU A 5 -12.61 -12.27 2.55
N ILE A 6 -11.39 -12.60 2.10
CA ILE A 6 -11.16 -13.40 0.88
C ILE A 6 -11.71 -14.81 1.09
N HIS A 7 -11.42 -15.43 2.24
CA HIS A 7 -11.93 -16.74 2.60
C HIS A 7 -13.46 -16.75 2.78
N ARG A 8 -14.04 -15.74 3.44
CA ARG A 8 -15.51 -15.61 3.57
C ARG A 8 -16.23 -15.54 2.22
N LYS A 9 -15.59 -14.97 1.19
CA LYS A 9 -16.11 -14.94 -0.20
C LYS A 9 -15.78 -16.21 -1.01
N ASN A 10 -15.12 -17.21 -0.41
CA ASN A 10 -14.68 -18.45 -1.05
C ASN A 10 -13.81 -18.20 -2.30
N LEU A 11 -12.85 -17.27 -2.19
CA LEU A 11 -11.94 -16.88 -3.29
C LEU A 11 -10.55 -17.49 -3.10
N THR A 12 -10.44 -18.82 -3.05
CA THR A 12 -9.18 -19.57 -2.80
C THR A 12 -8.11 -19.41 -3.87
N TYR A 13 -8.48 -18.86 -5.02
CA TYR A 13 -7.60 -18.61 -6.16
C TYR A 13 -6.97 -17.21 -6.14
N LEU A 14 -7.24 -16.41 -5.10
CA LEU A 14 -6.56 -15.16 -4.81
C LEU A 14 -5.69 -15.32 -3.57
N HIS A 15 -4.47 -14.83 -3.66
CA HIS A 15 -3.51 -14.81 -2.57
C HIS A 15 -3.18 -13.35 -2.22
N LEU A 16 -3.22 -13.03 -0.93
CA LEU A 16 -2.76 -11.76 -0.39
C LEU A 16 -1.40 -11.99 0.25
N ASP A 17 -0.34 -11.39 -0.31
CA ASP A 17 1.00 -11.49 0.29
C ASP A 17 1.17 -10.57 1.51
N TYR A 18 2.26 -10.76 2.26
CA TYR A 18 2.54 -9.99 3.49
C TYR A 18 2.82 -8.49 3.23
N ASN A 19 3.10 -8.12 1.97
CA ASN A 19 3.23 -6.72 1.52
C ASN A 19 1.92 -6.18 0.94
N PHE A 20 0.81 -6.87 1.24
CA PHE A 20 -0.54 -6.54 0.84
C PHE A 20 -0.76 -6.49 -0.68
N ASN A 21 0.04 -7.15 -1.51
CA ASN A 21 -0.30 -7.36 -2.93
C ASN A 21 -1.31 -8.50 -3.06
N LEU A 22 -2.36 -8.24 -3.85
CA LEU A 22 -3.34 -9.25 -4.21
C LEU A 22 -2.98 -9.85 -5.57
N LYS A 23 -2.63 -11.14 -5.60
CA LYS A 23 -2.18 -11.85 -6.81
C LYS A 23 -3.08 -13.07 -7.08
N PRO A 24 -3.40 -13.37 -8.35
CA PRO A 24 -4.05 -14.62 -8.69
C PRO A 24 -3.04 -15.77 -8.56
N VAL A 25 -3.46 -16.88 -7.95
CA VAL A 25 -2.62 -18.10 -7.84
C VAL A 25 -2.53 -18.84 -9.17
N LYS A 26 -3.56 -18.71 -10.00
CA LYS A 26 -3.68 -19.33 -11.33
C LYS A 26 -4.42 -18.40 -12.27
N THR A 27 -4.28 -18.65 -13.57
CA THR A 27 -5.05 -17.93 -14.60
C THR A 27 -6.55 -18.08 -14.34
N LEU A 28 -7.25 -16.95 -14.21
CA LEU A 28 -8.67 -16.94 -13.86
C LEU A 28 -9.53 -16.95 -15.13
N THR A 29 -10.53 -17.83 -15.16
CA THR A 29 -11.57 -17.77 -16.20
C THR A 29 -12.41 -16.50 -16.03
N THR A 30 -13.13 -16.11 -17.08
CA THR A 30 -13.98 -14.91 -17.09
C THR A 30 -15.02 -14.91 -15.96
N LYS A 31 -15.63 -16.07 -15.66
CA LYS A 31 -16.59 -16.26 -14.55
C LYS A 31 -15.94 -15.98 -13.19
N VAL A 32 -14.76 -16.56 -12.97
CA VAL A 32 -13.98 -16.45 -11.74
C VAL A 32 -13.49 -15.01 -11.52
N ARG A 33 -13.04 -14.35 -12.60
CA ARG A 33 -12.61 -12.94 -12.60
C ARG A 33 -13.76 -11.98 -12.24
N LYS A 34 -14.96 -12.23 -12.76
CA LYS A 34 -16.16 -11.45 -12.40
C LYS A 34 -16.53 -11.62 -10.93
N LYS A 35 -16.52 -12.87 -10.43
CA LYS A 35 -16.83 -13.19 -9.01
C LYS A 35 -15.82 -12.57 -8.03
N SER A 36 -14.54 -12.50 -8.41
CA SER A 36 -13.47 -12.03 -7.55
C SER A 36 -13.25 -10.51 -7.56
N ARG A 37 -14.11 -9.75 -8.24
CA ARG A 37 -14.00 -8.30 -8.31
C ARG A 37 -14.30 -7.69 -6.94
N PHE A 38 -13.28 -7.12 -6.32
CA PHE A 38 -13.43 -6.33 -5.11
C PHE A 38 -13.76 -4.87 -5.45
N GLY A 39 -14.48 -4.21 -4.55
CA GLY A 39 -14.80 -2.79 -4.68
C GLY A 39 -13.65 -1.90 -4.22
N ASN A 40 -13.77 -0.60 -4.48
CA ASN A 40 -12.76 0.40 -4.13
C ASN A 40 -12.44 0.42 -2.63
N ALA A 41 -13.42 0.21 -1.76
CA ALA A 41 -13.20 0.20 -0.31
C ALA A 41 -12.20 -0.86 0.15
N PHE A 42 -12.29 -2.08 -0.39
CA PHE A 42 -11.35 -3.16 -0.08
C PHE A 42 -9.93 -2.79 -0.55
N HIS A 43 -9.81 -2.28 -1.77
CA HIS A 43 -8.52 -1.92 -2.33
C HIS A 43 -7.90 -0.69 -1.65
N LEU A 44 -8.70 0.30 -1.28
CA LEU A 44 -8.25 1.46 -0.52
C LEU A 44 -7.75 1.05 0.86
N CYS A 45 -8.49 0.20 1.59
CA CYS A 45 -8.04 -0.33 2.88
C CYS A 45 -6.74 -1.15 2.74
N ARG A 46 -6.62 -1.97 1.70
CA ARG A 46 -5.39 -2.71 1.39
C ARG A 46 -4.20 -1.80 1.17
N GLU A 47 -4.36 -0.70 0.43
CA GLU A 47 -3.26 0.24 0.18
C GLU A 47 -2.92 1.09 1.41
N ILE A 48 -3.89 1.44 2.26
CA ILE A 48 -3.61 2.06 3.56
C ILE A 48 -2.78 1.11 4.43
N LEU A 49 -3.14 -0.16 4.49
CA LEU A 49 -2.38 -1.17 5.25
C LEU A 49 -0.97 -1.39 4.66
N ARG A 50 -0.80 -1.30 3.35
CA ARG A 50 0.53 -1.28 2.73
C ARG A 50 1.35 -0.08 3.20
N LEU A 51 0.76 1.12 3.27
CA LEU A 51 1.45 2.30 3.79
C LEU A 51 1.84 2.12 5.26
N THR A 52 0.97 1.53 6.09
CA THR A 52 1.32 1.26 7.49
C THR A 52 2.47 0.26 7.64
N LYS A 53 2.81 -0.51 6.60
CA LYS A 53 3.95 -1.44 6.60
C LYS A 53 5.30 -0.71 6.69
N LEU A 54 5.33 0.63 6.66
CA LEU A 54 6.47 1.45 7.08
C LEU A 54 6.95 1.17 8.51
N VAL A 55 6.14 0.49 9.33
CA VAL A 55 6.60 -0.09 10.60
C VAL A 55 7.80 -1.02 10.40
N ASP A 56 7.95 -1.65 9.23
CA ASP A 56 9.13 -2.47 8.92
C ASP A 56 10.44 -1.68 8.94
N ALA A 57 10.44 -0.42 8.51
CA ALA A 57 11.63 0.44 8.59
C ALA A 57 12.04 0.65 10.06
N ASN A 58 11.07 0.85 10.96
CA ASN A 58 11.32 0.96 12.39
C ASN A 58 11.82 -0.37 12.99
N ILE A 59 11.35 -1.51 12.48
CA ILE A 59 11.86 -2.83 12.89
C ILE A 59 13.32 -2.99 12.45
N GLN A 60 13.66 -2.62 11.21
CA GLN A 60 15.04 -2.70 10.71
C GLN A 60 16.01 -1.85 11.53
N TYR A 61 15.58 -0.65 11.94
CA TYR A 61 16.34 0.19 12.86
C TYR A 61 16.55 -0.47 14.23
N ARG A 62 15.50 -1.05 14.81
CA ARG A 62 15.59 -1.74 16.12
C ARG A 62 16.43 -3.02 16.08
N LEU A 63 16.51 -3.67 14.92
CA LEU A 63 17.39 -4.83 14.70
C LEU A 63 18.86 -4.44 14.48
N GLY A 64 19.17 -3.14 14.35
CA GLY A 64 20.52 -2.65 14.11
C GLY A 64 21.00 -2.81 12.67
N ASN A 65 20.10 -3.08 11.72
CA ASN A 65 20.44 -3.22 10.31
C ASN A 65 20.57 -1.87 9.58
N VAL A 66 20.05 -0.79 10.17
CA VAL A 66 19.90 0.53 9.56
C VAL A 66 20.20 1.60 10.61
N ASP A 67 20.89 2.66 10.20
CA ASP A 67 21.24 3.78 11.07
C ASP A 67 20.06 4.76 11.26
N ALA A 68 20.12 5.57 12.32
CA ALA A 68 19.07 6.55 12.64
C ALA A 68 18.81 7.55 11.49
N PHE A 69 19.86 7.99 10.81
CA PHE A 69 19.75 8.90 9.66
C PHE A 69 19.06 8.22 8.46
N GLN A 70 19.38 6.96 8.20
CA GLN A 70 18.75 6.18 7.12
C GLN A 70 17.28 5.90 7.41
N LEU A 71 16.91 5.67 8.68
CA LEU A 71 15.51 5.56 9.07
C LEU A 71 14.76 6.87 8.81
N ALA A 72 15.33 8.02 9.20
CA ALA A 72 14.72 9.32 9.01
C ALA A 72 14.50 9.64 7.52
N ASP A 73 15.53 9.40 6.69
CA ASP A 73 15.44 9.58 5.23
C ASP A 73 14.41 8.61 4.61
N GLY A 74 14.42 7.34 5.01
CA GLY A 74 13.44 6.36 4.54
C GLY A 74 11.99 6.71 4.89
N LEU A 75 11.75 7.29 6.07
CA LEU A 75 10.43 7.78 6.46
C LEU A 75 10.03 9.02 5.64
N GLN A 76 10.94 9.98 5.46
CA GLN A 76 10.70 11.16 4.64
C GLN A 76 10.40 10.76 3.19
N TYR A 77 11.17 9.85 2.61
CA TYR A 77 10.96 9.30 1.28
C TYR A 77 9.59 8.63 1.15
N ALA A 78 9.22 7.81 2.14
CA ALA A 78 7.94 7.11 2.12
C ALA A 78 6.71 8.03 2.15
N PHE A 79 6.74 9.11 2.94
CA PHE A 79 5.64 10.06 3.02
C PHE A 79 5.58 11.03 1.85
N SER A 80 6.72 11.35 1.24
CA SER A 80 6.77 12.14 0.01
C SER A 80 6.34 11.34 -1.22
N HIS A 81 6.63 10.03 -1.27
CA HIS A 81 6.38 9.17 -2.43
C HIS A 81 5.23 8.17 -2.23
N VAL A 82 4.22 8.50 -1.42
CA VAL A 82 3.06 7.61 -1.14
C VAL A 82 2.35 7.18 -2.42
N GLY A 83 2.24 8.09 -3.40
CA GLY A 83 1.62 7.80 -4.69
C GLY A 83 2.33 6.66 -5.42
N GLN A 84 3.66 6.74 -5.53
CA GLN A 84 4.49 5.75 -6.21
C GLN A 84 4.53 4.41 -5.45
N LEU A 85 4.63 4.44 -4.11
CA LEU A 85 4.82 3.24 -3.29
C LEU A 85 3.53 2.42 -3.07
N THR A 86 2.35 3.05 -3.10
CA THR A 86 1.07 2.36 -2.81
C THR A 86 0.14 2.30 -4.01
N GLY A 87 -0.12 3.43 -4.68
CA GLY A 87 -1.16 3.51 -5.71
C GLY A 87 -2.57 3.75 -5.16
N MET A 88 -2.71 4.30 -3.94
CA MET A 88 -4.01 4.67 -3.34
C MET A 88 -4.90 5.53 -4.26
N TYR A 89 -4.28 6.40 -5.07
CA TYR A 89 -4.96 7.29 -6.01
C TYR A 89 -5.88 6.55 -7.00
N ARG A 90 -5.57 5.27 -7.31
CA ARG A 90 -6.39 4.43 -8.22
C ARG A 90 -7.78 4.12 -7.67
N TYR A 91 -7.92 4.13 -6.34
CA TYR A 91 -9.15 3.73 -5.65
C TYR A 91 -9.89 4.90 -5.00
N LYS A 92 -9.22 6.05 -4.80
CA LYS A 92 -9.81 7.31 -4.38
C LYS A 92 -9.02 8.49 -4.96
N TYR A 93 -9.48 9.02 -6.09
CA TYR A 93 -8.76 10.04 -6.85
C TYR A 93 -8.60 11.38 -6.12
N ARG A 94 -9.56 11.75 -5.27
CA ARG A 94 -9.50 12.96 -4.42
C ARG A 94 -8.23 13.03 -3.57
N LEU A 95 -7.54 11.92 -3.33
CA LEU A 95 -6.24 11.90 -2.66
C LEU A 95 -5.12 12.59 -3.45
N MET A 96 -5.19 12.64 -4.78
CA MET A 96 -4.25 13.42 -5.60
C MET A 96 -4.51 14.92 -5.48
N THR A 97 -5.76 15.32 -5.22
CA THR A 97 -6.20 16.72 -5.20
C THR A 97 -6.11 17.36 -3.81
N ASP A 98 -6.54 16.66 -2.76
CA ASP A 98 -6.72 17.24 -1.42
C ASP A 98 -5.57 16.95 -0.44
N SER A 99 -4.93 15.79 -0.55
CA SER A 99 -4.10 15.27 0.54
C SER A 99 -2.65 15.17 0.12
N ASN A 100 -1.81 16.03 0.70
CA ASN A 100 -0.45 15.75 1.14
C ASN A 100 0.59 15.22 0.12
N VAL A 101 0.25 14.49 -0.95
CA VAL A 101 1.16 13.97 -1.97
C VAL A 101 1.78 15.12 -2.76
N GLN A 102 0.97 16.03 -3.33
CA GLN A 102 1.48 17.24 -3.96
C GLN A 102 2.12 18.22 -2.95
N ARG A 103 1.63 18.24 -1.71
CA ARG A 103 2.11 19.15 -0.65
C ARG A 103 3.47 18.73 -0.08
N PHE A 104 3.73 17.43 0.08
CA PHE A 104 5.02 16.89 0.52
C PHE A 104 6.04 16.89 -0.63
N GLU A 105 5.62 16.60 -1.86
CA GLU A 105 6.48 16.84 -3.05
C GLU A 105 6.86 18.33 -3.17
N ALA A 106 5.92 19.25 -2.94
CA ALA A 106 6.21 20.69 -2.92
C ALA A 106 7.08 21.13 -1.72
N PHE A 107 6.98 20.45 -0.57
CA PHE A 107 7.81 20.75 0.61
C PHE A 107 9.29 20.43 0.35
N ASN A 108 9.58 19.41 -0.46
CA ASN A 108 10.95 19.07 -0.89
C ASN A 108 11.53 20.06 -1.92
N LEU A 109 10.72 20.98 -2.47
CA LEU A 109 11.16 22.02 -3.41
C LEU A 109 11.47 23.37 -2.71
N LEU A 110 11.28 23.46 -1.39
CA LEU A 110 11.72 24.62 -0.63
C LEU A 110 13.20 24.46 -0.26
N PRO A 111 14.08 25.37 -0.68
CA PRO A 111 15.48 25.33 -0.28
C PRO A 111 15.59 25.52 1.23
N VAL A 112 16.38 24.66 1.88
CA VAL A 112 16.93 24.90 3.23
C VAL A 112 18.03 25.95 3.11
#